data_AF-A0AA96HJR8-F1
#
_entry.id   AF-A0AA96HJR8-F1
#
_cell.length_a   1.000
_cell.length_b   1.000
_cell.length_c   1.000
_cell.angle_alpha   90.00
_cell.angle_beta   90.00
_cell.angle_gamma   90.00
#
_symmetry.space_group_name_H-M   'P 1'
#
loop_
_entity.id
_entity.type
_entity.pdbx_description
1 polymer ?
#
loop_
_entity_poly.entity_id
_entity_poly.type
_entity_poly.pdbx_seq_one_letter_code
_entity_poly.pdbx_strand_id
1 'polypeptide(L)'
;MPFSNDTQMDQQQVKKFTAATMSRALELVRAEMGPEAVILSSRRVDKGVEIITSLEPDLPTRGIDVRREFSHKFDAEVDRAMASDSAWKTQAGLSQAASSYSGHAQTNAVPSQGRRGEQIAREIELAREKMLEAKRRAKEADAPLGQQSRYAEPHHDIASMQETRRSQPVSYHDIPELESQHQTDERKMAELRSEIADMRMLLEQQLWQMGERKGSGLGVAQQVKLPAQFPVIDQHLSRLGLAEDVIEDLVVNAGSHKRVSDSWRSCMTLLSKKIPVVKDDMVSRGGIFAFVGQTGVGKTTSIAKLAAKYVLEHGPGKVALVTTDTYRVGACDQLRSLGRILNVPVRAVDAENSLLTVLAGLRQFPLILIDTAGFRHGDPLLKEQLAMLDTCSSIKKILVMSCNSQWQTMKASAHAYSSSGRPVDACVLTKLDETASLGEAISVILQQGLPLAYTTDGQEIPKDIAKASGHSLVARSVALLKNNSADTANVAAF
;
A
#
# COMPACT_ATOMS: atom_id res chain seq x y z
N MET A 1 68.44 -10.57 32.09
CA MET A 1 67.96 -9.77 30.93
C MET A 1 67.63 -10.75 29.82
N PRO A 2 66.44 -10.74 29.17
CA PRO A 2 65.23 -9.93 29.41
C PRO A 2 63.93 -10.77 29.67
N PHE A 3 62.92 -10.09 30.25
CA PHE A 3 61.45 -10.12 30.09
C PHE A 3 60.74 -11.34 29.44
N SER A 4 59.55 -11.81 29.85
CA SER A 4 58.31 -11.03 30.03
C SER A 4 57.18 -11.79 30.78
N ASN A 5 56.53 -11.05 31.68
CA ASN A 5 55.17 -11.10 32.24
C ASN A 5 54.21 -12.27 32.00
N ASP A 6 53.82 -12.87 33.12
CA ASP A 6 52.45 -13.00 33.65
C ASP A 6 51.29 -12.73 32.68
N THR A 7 50.53 -13.79 32.42
CA THR A 7 49.19 -13.74 31.86
C THR A 7 48.19 -13.49 32.99
N GLN A 8 47.92 -12.22 33.31
CA GLN A 8 46.71 -11.84 34.07
C GLN A 8 45.57 -11.59 33.08
N MET A 9 44.52 -12.40 33.17
CA MET A 9 43.23 -12.15 32.53
C MET A 9 42.62 -10.89 33.13
N ASP A 10 42.32 -9.90 32.29
CA ASP A 10 41.54 -8.73 32.68
C ASP A 10 40.05 -9.13 32.79
N GLN A 11 39.45 -8.88 33.95
CA GLN A 11 38.11 -9.33 34.32
C GLN A 11 37.05 -8.28 33.94
N GLN A 12 36.10 -8.65 33.08
CA GLN A 12 34.86 -7.88 32.88
C GLN A 12 34.07 -7.77 34.20
N GLN A 13 34.00 -6.57 34.79
CA GLN A 13 33.28 -6.33 36.04
C GLN A 13 31.75 -6.25 35.82
N VAL A 14 31.08 -7.40 35.88
CA VAL A 14 29.62 -7.49 36.01
C VAL A 14 29.25 -7.44 37.50
N LYS A 15 28.38 -6.51 37.88
CA LYS A 15 27.87 -6.36 39.26
C LYS A 15 26.35 -6.50 39.33
N LYS A 16 25.86 -6.98 40.47
CA LYS A 16 24.43 -7.21 40.75
C LYS A 16 23.98 -6.35 41.93
N PHE A 17 22.88 -5.64 41.73
CA PHE A 17 22.25 -4.74 42.70
C PHE A 17 20.85 -5.22 43.03
N THR A 18 20.45 -5.15 44.30
CA THR A 18 19.08 -5.46 44.74
C THR A 18 18.55 -4.35 45.63
N ALA A 19 17.33 -3.88 45.39
CA ALA A 19 16.69 -2.86 46.21
C ALA A 19 15.16 -3.02 46.24
N ALA A 20 14.51 -2.43 47.24
CA ALA A 20 13.05 -2.52 47.39
C ALA A 20 12.27 -1.94 46.19
N THR A 21 12.84 -0.97 45.48
CA THR A 21 12.22 -0.31 44.32
C THR A 21 13.23 -0.12 43.19
N MET A 22 12.74 -0.04 41.95
CA MET A 22 13.58 0.18 40.75
C MET A 22 14.40 1.47 40.85
N SER A 23 13.79 2.56 41.31
CA SER A 23 14.48 3.85 41.49
C SER A 23 15.66 3.74 42.45
N ARG A 24 15.49 3.01 43.57
CA ARG A 24 16.58 2.79 44.53
C ARG A 24 17.67 1.89 43.97
N ALA A 25 17.32 0.88 43.16
CA ALA A 25 18.29 0.03 42.50
C ALA A 25 19.13 0.81 41.46
N LEU A 26 18.51 1.72 40.71
CA LEU A 26 19.19 2.60 39.75
C LEU A 26 20.08 3.66 40.43
N GLU A 27 19.67 4.18 41.60
CA GLU A 27 20.52 5.04 42.43
C GLU A 27 21.77 4.30 42.90
N LEU A 28 21.65 3.05 43.35
CA LEU A 28 22.79 2.24 43.77
C LEU A 28 23.74 1.95 42.60
N VAL A 29 23.19 1.62 41.42
CA VAL A 29 23.97 1.45 40.18
C VAL A 29 24.72 2.74 39.85
N ARG A 30 24.07 3.91 39.86
CA ARG A 30 24.74 5.18 39.54
C ARG A 30 25.75 5.61 40.59
N ALA A 31 25.46 5.38 41.87
CA ALA A 31 26.37 5.74 42.96
C ALA A 31 27.66 4.91 42.93
N GLU A 32 27.57 3.64 42.52
CA GLU A 32 28.71 2.72 42.58
C GLU A 32 29.41 2.50 41.23
N MET A 33 28.66 2.48 40.14
CA MET A 33 29.19 2.25 38.78
C MET A 33 29.24 3.53 37.94
N GLY A 34 28.68 4.64 38.40
CA GLY A 34 28.63 5.89 37.64
C GLY A 34 27.52 5.95 36.58
N PRO A 35 27.39 7.07 35.86
CA PRO A 35 26.31 7.28 34.88
C PRO A 35 26.43 6.41 33.62
N GLU A 36 27.61 5.88 33.32
CA GLU A 36 27.91 5.12 32.10
C GLU A 36 27.62 3.60 32.20
N ALA A 37 27.01 3.15 33.30
CA ALA A 37 26.73 1.74 33.53
C ALA A 37 25.62 1.21 32.59
N VAL A 38 25.90 0.11 31.89
CA VAL A 38 24.91 -0.55 31.01
C VAL A 38 24.18 -1.64 31.81
N ILE A 39 22.84 -1.60 31.78
CA ILE A 39 22.00 -2.63 32.41
C ILE A 39 21.85 -3.82 31.47
N LEU A 40 22.36 -4.98 31.89
CA LEU A 40 22.28 -6.23 31.14
C LEU A 40 20.95 -6.95 31.38
N SER A 41 20.43 -6.88 32.60
CA SER A 41 19.18 -7.54 32.98
C SER A 41 18.53 -6.87 34.18
N SER A 42 17.20 -6.87 34.23
CA SER A 42 16.41 -6.47 35.40
C SER A 42 15.27 -7.46 35.63
N ARG A 43 15.08 -7.89 36.88
CA ARG A 43 13.97 -8.77 37.26
C ARG A 43 13.39 -8.38 38.61
N ARG A 44 12.08 -8.60 38.79
CA ARG A 44 11.43 -8.47 40.10
C ARG A 44 11.65 -9.74 40.91
N VAL A 45 11.98 -9.58 42.19
CA VAL A 45 12.20 -10.65 43.16
C VAL A 45 11.37 -10.36 44.41
N ASP A 46 11.12 -11.36 45.26
CA ASP A 46 10.21 -11.22 46.42
C ASP A 46 10.57 -10.07 47.38
N LYS A 47 11.83 -9.61 47.36
CA LYS A 47 12.32 -8.48 48.17
C LYS A 47 12.58 -7.18 47.38
N GLY A 48 12.05 -7.06 46.15
CA GLY A 48 12.12 -5.84 45.35
C GLY A 48 12.56 -6.07 43.90
N VAL A 49 13.57 -5.34 43.44
CA VAL A 49 14.10 -5.37 42.07
C VAL A 49 15.58 -5.69 42.10
N GLU A 50 15.98 -6.61 41.23
CA GLU A 50 17.36 -7.03 41.01
C GLU A 50 17.84 -6.55 39.62
N ILE A 51 18.99 -5.88 39.56
CA ILE A 51 19.59 -5.33 38.35
C ILE A 51 21.03 -5.85 38.22
N ILE A 52 21.41 -6.31 37.02
CA ILE A 52 22.77 -6.71 36.68
C ILE A 52 23.36 -5.70 35.70
N THR A 53 24.55 -5.16 35.98
CA THR A 53 25.17 -4.05 35.23
C THR A 53 26.67 -4.26 34.98
N SER A 54 27.22 -3.64 33.93
CA SER A 54 28.66 -3.65 33.62
C SER A 54 29.19 -2.26 33.20
N LEU A 55 30.51 -2.06 33.31
CA LEU A 55 31.24 -0.86 32.90
C LEU A 55 32.20 -1.18 31.74
N GLU A 56 31.78 -0.97 30.50
CA GLU A 56 32.70 -0.76 29.35
C GLU A 56 31.98 0.04 28.25
N PRO A 57 32.60 1.12 27.72
CA PRO A 57 32.24 1.76 26.47
C PRO A 57 33.11 1.24 25.31
N ASP A 58 32.56 1.27 24.09
CA ASP A 58 33.11 0.81 22.80
C ASP A 58 33.20 -0.71 22.54
N LEU A 59 32.08 -1.26 22.07
CA LEU A 59 32.05 -2.39 21.15
C LEU A 59 31.32 -1.95 19.86
N PRO A 60 31.94 -2.08 18.67
CA PRO A 60 31.19 -2.07 17.42
C PRO A 60 30.19 -3.22 17.48
N THR A 61 28.92 -2.92 17.21
CA THR A 61 27.80 -3.86 17.15
C THR A 61 28.08 -5.02 16.18
N ARG A 62 28.75 -6.06 16.67
CA ARG A 62 28.75 -7.42 16.13
C ARG A 62 28.37 -8.37 17.26
N GLY A 63 27.17 -8.91 17.13
CA GLY A 63 26.55 -9.85 18.05
C GLY A 63 25.30 -10.47 17.46
N ILE A 64 25.34 -10.85 16.17
CA ILE A 64 24.45 -11.86 15.59
C ILE A 64 25.34 -13.02 15.13
N ASP A 65 26.06 -13.66 16.05
CA ASP A 65 26.71 -14.94 15.77
C ASP A 65 26.01 -16.12 16.45
N VAL A 66 24.98 -15.89 17.27
CA VAL A 66 24.15 -16.98 17.84
C VAL A 66 22.94 -17.34 16.94
N ARG A 67 22.64 -16.55 15.90
CA ARG A 67 21.62 -16.91 14.87
C ARG A 67 22.20 -17.45 13.56
N ARG A 68 23.51 -17.33 13.33
CA ARG A 68 24.16 -17.75 12.09
C ARG A 68 24.25 -19.26 11.94
N GLU A 69 24.48 -20.01 13.01
CA GLU A 69 24.50 -21.48 12.92
C GLU A 69 23.12 -22.11 12.68
N PHE A 70 22.03 -21.45 13.09
CA PHE A 70 20.68 -21.96 12.88
C PHE A 70 20.17 -21.70 11.45
N SER A 71 20.51 -20.55 10.85
CA SER A 71 20.14 -20.26 9.45
C SER A 71 20.94 -21.12 8.47
N HIS A 72 22.26 -21.28 8.66
CA HIS A 72 23.08 -22.05 7.73
C HIS A 72 22.75 -23.55 7.68
N LYS A 73 22.34 -24.16 8.81
CA LYS A 73 21.89 -25.57 8.82
C LYS A 73 20.51 -25.73 8.20
N PHE A 74 19.62 -24.75 8.36
CA PHE A 74 18.25 -24.81 7.83
C PHE A 74 18.18 -24.48 6.32
N ASP A 75 18.96 -23.50 5.85
CA ASP A 75 19.03 -23.13 4.43
C ASP A 75 19.62 -24.29 3.59
N ALA A 76 20.61 -25.00 4.11
CA ALA A 76 21.18 -26.20 3.48
C ALA A 76 20.24 -27.43 3.48
N GLU A 77 19.32 -27.50 4.44
CA GLU A 77 18.34 -28.60 4.58
C GLU A 77 17.10 -28.37 3.67
N VAL A 78 16.70 -27.10 3.48
CA VAL A 78 15.65 -26.70 2.54
C VAL A 78 16.11 -26.83 1.08
N ASP A 79 17.35 -26.45 0.74
CA ASP A 79 17.90 -26.67 -0.60
C ASP A 79 18.05 -28.17 -0.93
N ARG A 80 18.31 -29.02 0.07
CA ARG A 80 18.32 -30.48 -0.09
C ARG A 80 16.92 -31.08 -0.24
N ALA A 81 15.91 -30.51 0.40
CA ALA A 81 14.50 -30.92 0.24
C ALA A 81 13.89 -30.49 -1.11
N MET A 82 14.42 -29.43 -1.73
CA MET A 82 13.99 -28.92 -3.04
C MET A 82 14.69 -29.62 -4.23
N ALA A 83 15.77 -30.36 -3.98
CA ALA A 83 16.56 -31.03 -5.01
C ALA A 83 16.15 -32.49 -5.30
N SER A 84 15.13 -33.04 -4.64
CA SER A 84 14.64 -34.39 -4.92
C SER A 84 13.20 -34.38 -5.45
N ASP A 85 13.00 -34.83 -6.69
CA ASP A 85 11.71 -35.02 -7.38
C ASP A 85 10.78 -36.07 -6.73
N SER A 86 11.05 -36.50 -5.49
CA SER A 86 10.36 -37.58 -4.78
C SER A 86 9.42 -37.13 -3.64
N ALA A 87 9.21 -35.83 -3.42
CA ALA A 87 8.37 -35.34 -2.30
C ALA A 87 6.85 -35.38 -2.54
N TRP A 88 6.35 -36.13 -3.53
CA TRP A 88 4.91 -36.19 -3.85
C TRP A 88 4.08 -37.24 -3.08
N LYS A 89 4.67 -38.01 -2.14
CA LYS A 89 3.92 -39.00 -1.36
C LYS A 89 4.41 -39.16 0.08
N THR A 90 3.91 -38.33 1.00
CA THR A 90 3.60 -38.78 2.38
C THR A 90 2.70 -37.78 3.11
N GLN A 91 1.38 -37.95 2.96
CA GLN A 91 0.35 -37.19 3.69
C GLN A 91 0.11 -37.73 5.12
N ALA A 92 1.02 -38.53 5.67
CA ALA A 92 0.84 -39.22 6.96
C ALA A 92 1.86 -38.85 8.05
N GLY A 93 2.82 -37.95 7.80
CA GLY A 93 3.83 -37.54 8.79
C GLY A 93 3.50 -36.27 9.59
N LEU A 94 2.58 -35.44 9.09
CA LEU A 94 2.33 -34.11 9.68
C LEU A 94 1.47 -34.15 10.95
N SER A 95 0.69 -35.21 11.17
CA SER A 95 -0.13 -35.38 12.38
C SER A 95 0.69 -35.80 13.60
N GLN A 96 1.80 -36.50 13.41
CA GLN A 96 2.68 -36.95 14.50
C GLN A 96 3.63 -35.86 15.02
N ALA A 97 4.03 -34.92 14.15
CA ALA A 97 4.86 -33.77 14.51
C ALA A 97 4.08 -32.69 15.30
N ALA A 98 2.75 -32.64 15.13
CA ALA A 98 1.89 -31.70 15.86
C ALA A 98 1.63 -32.15 17.32
N SER A 99 1.65 -33.45 17.60
CA SER A 99 1.41 -33.99 18.95
C SER A 99 2.59 -33.87 19.91
N SER A 100 3.81 -33.66 19.41
CA SER A 100 5.02 -33.54 20.23
C SER A 100 5.31 -32.12 20.71
N TYR A 101 4.50 -31.13 20.34
CA TYR A 101 4.69 -29.72 20.71
C TYR A 101 3.62 -29.14 21.65
N SER A 102 2.71 -29.97 22.17
CA SER A 102 1.63 -29.54 23.08
C SER A 102 1.98 -29.66 24.57
N GLY A 103 3.20 -29.31 24.97
CA GLY A 103 3.59 -29.30 26.37
C GLY A 103 4.55 -28.15 26.66
N HIS A 104 4.15 -27.29 27.61
CA HIS A 104 4.85 -26.10 28.16
C HIS A 104 4.39 -24.75 27.61
N ALA A 105 3.09 -24.45 27.78
CA ALA A 105 2.62 -23.08 27.96
C ALA A 105 2.60 -22.76 29.46
N GLN A 106 3.64 -22.11 29.97
CA GLN A 106 3.52 -21.29 31.18
C GLN A 106 3.43 -19.83 30.77
N THR A 107 2.26 -19.26 31.04
CA THR A 107 1.87 -17.89 30.79
C THR A 107 2.66 -16.95 31.69
N ASN A 108 3.33 -15.95 31.10
CA ASN A 108 3.62 -14.69 31.78
C ASN A 108 3.37 -13.55 30.80
N ALA A 109 2.23 -12.88 31.00
CA ALA A 109 1.85 -11.68 30.30
C ALA A 109 2.59 -10.46 30.88
N VAL A 110 3.13 -9.61 30.00
CA VAL A 110 3.43 -8.19 30.29
C VAL A 110 2.75 -7.36 29.20
N PRO A 111 2.03 -6.28 29.53
CA PRO A 111 1.23 -5.54 28.57
C PRO A 111 2.02 -4.39 27.93
N SER A 112 1.92 -4.31 26.60
CA SER A 112 1.93 -3.12 25.72
C SER A 112 2.81 -3.32 24.47
N GLN A 113 2.24 -2.99 23.31
CA GLN A 113 2.77 -3.15 21.95
C GLN A 113 2.67 -4.53 21.25
N GLY A 114 1.76 -5.43 21.67
CA GLY A 114 1.50 -6.69 20.95
C GLY A 114 0.37 -6.68 19.92
N ARG A 115 -0.50 -5.65 19.90
CA ARG A 115 -1.80 -5.74 19.19
C ARG A 115 -1.70 -5.70 17.67
N ARG A 116 -0.66 -5.09 17.08
CA ARG A 116 -0.54 -5.00 15.60
C ARG A 116 -0.09 -6.31 14.96
N GLY A 117 0.85 -7.03 15.57
CA GLY A 117 1.39 -8.28 15.02
C GLY A 117 0.38 -9.43 15.04
N GLU A 118 -0.37 -9.59 16.14
CA GLU A 118 -1.42 -10.61 16.25
C GLU A 118 -2.65 -10.32 15.38
N GLN A 119 -2.94 -9.05 15.15
CA GLN A 119 -4.05 -8.64 14.28
C GLN A 119 -3.70 -8.89 12.81
N ILE A 120 -2.48 -8.55 12.40
CA ILE A 120 -1.93 -8.91 11.09
C ILE A 120 -1.87 -10.43 10.91
N ALA A 121 -1.43 -11.19 11.92
CA ALA A 121 -1.40 -12.66 11.85
C ALA A 121 -2.80 -13.29 11.72
N ARG A 122 -3.81 -12.76 12.43
CA ARG A 122 -5.20 -13.21 12.31
C ARG A 122 -5.82 -12.86 10.97
N GLU A 123 -5.58 -11.66 10.46
CA GLU A 123 -6.05 -11.23 9.14
C GLU A 123 -5.41 -12.05 8.01
N ILE A 124 -4.14 -12.42 8.17
CA ILE A 124 -3.42 -13.32 7.26
C ILE A 124 -4.04 -14.72 7.25
N GLU A 125 -4.37 -15.28 8.41
CA GLU A 125 -4.99 -16.61 8.50
C GLU A 125 -6.39 -16.60 7.87
N LEU A 126 -7.16 -15.54 8.10
CA LEU A 126 -8.48 -15.35 7.48
C LEU A 126 -8.38 -15.21 5.94
N ALA A 127 -7.34 -14.54 5.44
CA ALA A 127 -7.08 -14.43 4.01
C ALA A 127 -6.69 -15.78 3.39
N ARG A 128 -5.93 -16.60 4.13
CA ARG A 128 -5.56 -17.97 3.73
C ARG A 128 -6.76 -18.88 3.60
N GLU A 129 -7.69 -18.85 4.56
CA GLU A 129 -8.93 -19.64 4.51
C GLU A 129 -9.79 -19.26 3.29
N LYS A 130 -10.01 -17.96 3.07
CA LYS A 130 -10.76 -17.47 1.90
C LYS A 130 -10.11 -17.86 0.57
N MET A 131 -8.78 -17.84 0.50
CA MET A 131 -8.04 -18.24 -0.69
C MET A 131 -8.14 -19.76 -0.96
N LEU A 132 -8.06 -20.58 0.08
CA LEU A 132 -8.26 -22.03 -0.01
C LEU A 132 -9.69 -22.38 -0.43
N GLU A 133 -10.69 -21.66 0.08
CA GLU A 133 -12.08 -21.86 -0.28
C GLU A 133 -12.38 -21.46 -1.73
N ALA A 134 -11.83 -20.34 -2.19
CA ALA A 134 -11.91 -19.91 -3.59
C ALA A 134 -11.25 -20.93 -4.54
N LYS A 135 -10.11 -21.50 -4.14
CA LYS A 135 -9.42 -22.56 -4.88
C LYS A 135 -10.21 -23.87 -4.90
N ARG A 136 -10.94 -24.19 -3.81
CA ARG A 136 -11.83 -25.36 -3.75
C ARG A 136 -13.03 -25.19 -4.68
N ARG A 137 -13.66 -24.02 -4.68
CA ARG A 137 -14.77 -23.69 -5.60
C ARG A 137 -14.35 -23.70 -7.06
N ALA A 138 -13.16 -23.18 -7.39
CA ALA A 138 -12.62 -23.24 -8.75
C ALA A 138 -12.36 -24.69 -9.21
N LYS A 139 -11.99 -25.58 -8.28
CA LYS A 139 -11.75 -27.01 -8.57
C LYS A 139 -13.06 -27.82 -8.65
N GLU A 140 -14.09 -27.43 -7.91
CA GLU A 140 -15.43 -28.01 -7.97
C GLU A 140 -16.18 -27.60 -9.25
N ALA A 141 -15.91 -26.41 -9.79
CA ALA A 141 -16.48 -25.92 -11.05
C ALA A 141 -15.87 -26.58 -12.32
N ASP A 142 -14.74 -27.27 -12.19
CA ASP A 142 -13.96 -27.86 -13.30
C ASP A 142 -14.10 -29.40 -13.36
N ALA A 143 -15.08 -29.96 -12.64
CA ALA A 143 -15.37 -31.40 -12.67
C ALA A 143 -16.31 -31.77 -13.84
N PRO A 144 -15.98 -32.79 -14.67
CA PRO A 144 -16.81 -33.16 -15.82
C PRO A 144 -18.12 -33.84 -15.38
N LEU A 145 -19.25 -33.30 -15.82
CA LEU A 145 -20.59 -33.88 -15.62
C LEU A 145 -20.77 -35.13 -16.49
N GLY A 146 -20.65 -36.30 -15.85
CA GLY A 146 -21.06 -37.61 -16.35
C GLY A 146 -22.49 -37.98 -15.92
N GLN A 147 -23.18 -38.69 -16.81
CA GLN A 147 -24.62 -39.00 -16.87
C GLN A 147 -25.22 -39.84 -15.72
N GLN A 148 -26.57 -39.81 -15.68
CA GLN A 148 -27.58 -40.71 -15.08
C GLN A 148 -28.15 -40.28 -13.70
N SER A 149 -29.45 -40.34 -13.39
CA SER A 149 -30.70 -40.63 -14.13
C SER A 149 -31.90 -40.24 -13.23
N ARG A 150 -33.01 -39.79 -13.85
CA ARG A 150 -34.46 -39.89 -13.51
C ARG A 150 -34.93 -39.92 -12.04
N TYR A 151 -35.92 -39.07 -11.71
CA TYR A 151 -37.28 -39.36 -11.19
C TYR A 151 -38.04 -38.00 -11.09
N ALA A 152 -38.97 -37.69 -12.00
CA ALA A 152 -40.43 -37.84 -11.90
C ALA A 152 -41.15 -36.75 -11.08
N GLU A 153 -41.77 -35.79 -11.76
CA GLU A 153 -42.79 -34.86 -11.25
C GLU A 153 -44.19 -35.51 -11.27
N PRO A 154 -45.15 -34.98 -10.48
CA PRO A 154 -46.56 -35.01 -10.85
C PRO A 154 -47.18 -33.60 -11.03
N HIS A 155 -47.97 -33.54 -12.10
CA HIS A 155 -48.80 -32.45 -12.63
C HIS A 155 -50.10 -32.16 -11.86
N HIS A 156 -50.68 -30.97 -12.09
CA HIS A 156 -52.07 -30.67 -12.55
C HIS A 156 -52.37 -29.18 -12.24
N ASP A 157 -53.16 -28.37 -12.96
CA ASP A 157 -53.90 -28.36 -14.25
C ASP A 157 -54.26 -26.85 -14.45
N ILE A 158 -54.56 -26.31 -15.63
CA ILE A 158 -55.89 -26.31 -16.25
C ILE A 158 -55.74 -25.83 -17.71
N ALA A 159 -56.47 -26.51 -18.60
CA ALA A 159 -56.54 -26.23 -20.03
C ALA A 159 -57.73 -25.32 -20.42
N SER A 160 -57.50 -24.62 -21.54
CA SER A 160 -58.42 -24.25 -22.63
C SER A 160 -59.59 -23.29 -22.39
N MET A 161 -59.61 -22.21 -23.19
CA MET A 161 -60.67 -21.96 -24.17
C MET A 161 -60.17 -20.98 -25.25
N GLN A 162 -60.15 -21.44 -26.50
CA GLN A 162 -59.94 -20.63 -27.69
C GLN A 162 -61.29 -20.10 -28.18
N GLU A 163 -61.35 -18.81 -28.53
CA GLU A 163 -62.36 -18.31 -29.44
C GLU A 163 -61.73 -17.39 -30.48
N THR A 164 -61.97 -17.77 -31.73
CA THR A 164 -61.47 -17.21 -32.98
C THR A 164 -61.95 -15.77 -33.22
N ARG A 165 -61.06 -14.87 -33.66
CA ARG A 165 -61.40 -13.80 -34.61
C ARG A 165 -60.19 -13.40 -35.45
N ARG A 166 -60.36 -13.53 -36.77
CA ARG A 166 -59.47 -13.09 -37.85
C ARG A 166 -59.16 -11.59 -37.74
N SER A 167 -57.90 -11.21 -37.94
CA SER A 167 -57.50 -9.85 -38.29
C SER A 167 -56.59 -9.89 -39.52
N GLN A 168 -57.07 -9.22 -40.57
CA GLN A 168 -56.31 -8.83 -41.76
C GLN A 168 -55.32 -7.71 -41.44
N PRO A 169 -54.31 -7.46 -42.30
CA PRO A 169 -53.18 -6.60 -41.98
C PRO A 169 -53.56 -5.12 -42.09
N VAL A 170 -53.18 -4.32 -41.08
CA VAL A 170 -53.27 -2.86 -41.17
C VAL A 170 -51.86 -2.31 -41.42
N SER A 171 -51.76 -1.57 -42.52
CA SER A 171 -50.61 -0.80 -42.97
C SER A 171 -50.14 0.22 -41.93
N TYR A 172 -48.82 0.39 -41.86
CA TYR A 172 -48.12 1.51 -41.22
C TYR A 172 -48.76 2.86 -41.57
N HIS A 173 -49.03 3.69 -40.55
CA HIS A 173 -48.82 5.15 -40.56
C HIS A 173 -48.66 5.66 -39.12
N ASP A 174 -47.52 6.33 -38.90
CA ASP A 174 -47.19 7.36 -37.90
C ASP A 174 -47.46 7.13 -36.40
N ILE A 175 -46.38 6.89 -35.64
CA ILE A 175 -46.30 7.26 -34.22
C ILE A 175 -44.98 8.02 -33.94
N PRO A 176 -44.92 9.36 -34.11
CA PRO A 176 -43.75 10.16 -33.76
C PRO A 176 -43.83 10.88 -32.38
N GLU A 177 -44.91 10.74 -31.62
CA GLU A 177 -45.21 11.69 -30.52
C GLU A 177 -44.92 11.22 -29.09
N LEU A 178 -44.80 9.91 -28.82
CA LEU A 178 -44.58 9.41 -27.45
C LEU A 178 -43.09 9.29 -27.06
N GLU A 179 -42.19 9.03 -28.02
CA GLU A 179 -40.74 9.04 -27.77
C GLU A 179 -40.17 10.46 -27.67
N SER A 180 -40.78 11.42 -28.37
CA SER A 180 -40.36 12.82 -28.34
C SER A 180 -40.68 13.51 -27.02
N GLN A 181 -41.83 13.21 -26.40
CA GLN A 181 -42.21 13.75 -25.09
C GLN A 181 -41.28 13.30 -23.95
N HIS A 182 -40.97 12.00 -23.87
CA HIS A 182 -40.02 11.48 -22.87
C HIS A 182 -38.61 12.09 -23.04
N GLN A 183 -38.14 12.24 -24.28
CA GLN A 183 -36.85 12.90 -24.55
C GLN A 183 -36.87 14.40 -24.21
N THR A 184 -37.99 15.10 -24.44
CA THR A 184 -38.11 16.51 -24.03
C THR A 184 -38.17 16.69 -22.52
N ASP A 185 -38.84 15.79 -21.79
CA ASP A 185 -38.93 15.88 -20.34
C ASP A 185 -37.61 15.49 -19.67
N GLU A 186 -36.88 14.51 -20.19
CA GLU A 186 -35.51 14.21 -19.75
C GLU A 186 -34.54 15.37 -20.01
N ARG A 187 -34.63 16.04 -21.18
CA ARG A 187 -33.81 17.22 -21.49
C ARG A 187 -34.11 18.39 -20.56
N LYS A 188 -35.39 18.68 -20.30
CA LYS A 188 -35.81 19.71 -19.34
C LYS A 188 -35.34 19.38 -17.92
N MET A 189 -35.45 18.13 -17.48
CA MET A 189 -34.91 17.68 -16.20
C MET A 189 -33.39 17.81 -16.11
N ALA A 190 -32.66 17.50 -17.19
CA ALA A 190 -31.22 17.69 -17.24
C ALA A 190 -30.82 19.17 -17.18
N GLU A 191 -31.57 20.06 -17.85
CA GLU A 191 -31.38 21.50 -17.78
C GLU A 191 -31.62 22.05 -16.38
N LEU A 192 -32.74 21.69 -15.75
CA LEU A 192 -33.06 22.09 -14.37
C LEU A 192 -32.00 21.58 -13.38
N ARG A 193 -31.53 20.34 -13.53
CA ARG A 193 -30.44 19.79 -12.70
C ARG A 193 -29.14 20.58 -12.89
N SER A 194 -28.85 21.05 -14.10
CA SER A 194 -27.67 21.88 -14.39
C SER A 194 -27.80 23.27 -13.78
N GLU A 195 -28.98 23.88 -13.85
CA GLU A 195 -29.25 25.20 -13.23
C GLU A 195 -29.15 25.13 -11.70
N ILE A 196 -29.68 24.08 -11.08
CA ILE A 196 -29.55 23.85 -9.63
C ILE A 196 -28.08 23.64 -9.25
N ALA A 197 -27.30 22.91 -10.06
CA ALA A 197 -25.87 22.76 -9.83
C ALA A 197 -25.12 24.09 -9.91
N ASP A 198 -25.45 24.93 -10.90
CA ASP A 198 -24.85 26.27 -11.06
C ASP A 198 -25.21 27.18 -9.88
N MET A 199 -26.48 27.22 -9.47
CA MET A 199 -26.92 27.97 -8.29
C MET A 199 -26.21 27.51 -7.02
N ARG A 200 -26.06 26.20 -6.84
CA ARG A 200 -25.36 25.63 -5.68
C ARG A 200 -23.89 26.05 -5.66
N MET A 201 -23.18 26.01 -6.79
CA MET A 201 -21.78 26.43 -6.86
C MET A 201 -21.62 27.92 -6.53
N LEU A 202 -22.52 28.77 -7.03
CA LEU A 202 -22.52 30.20 -6.72
C LEU A 202 -22.84 30.50 -5.24
N LEU A 203 -23.77 29.77 -4.64
CA LEU A 203 -24.09 29.91 -3.21
C LEU A 203 -22.95 29.42 -2.32
N GLU A 204 -22.31 28.31 -2.66
CA GLU A 204 -21.12 27.83 -1.95
C GLU A 204 -20.01 28.90 -2.00
N GLN A 205 -19.80 29.57 -3.14
CA GLN A 205 -18.85 30.68 -3.25
C GLN A 205 -19.19 31.83 -2.28
N GLN A 206 -20.46 32.30 -2.25
CA GLN A 206 -20.86 33.42 -1.39
C GLN A 206 -20.71 33.13 0.10
N LEU A 207 -21.09 31.93 0.54
CA LEU A 207 -20.94 31.51 1.94
C LEU A 207 -19.47 31.49 2.37
N TRP A 208 -18.57 31.06 1.48
CA TRP A 208 -17.14 31.04 1.75
C TRP A 208 -16.49 32.43 1.74
N GLN A 209 -16.87 33.31 0.81
CA GLN A 209 -16.39 34.71 0.81
C GLN A 209 -16.78 35.45 2.09
N MET A 210 -17.88 35.06 2.74
CA MET A 210 -18.26 35.58 4.06
C MET A 210 -17.40 35.01 5.19
N GLY A 211 -16.91 33.76 5.06
CA GLY A 211 -15.99 33.12 6.02
C GLY A 211 -14.54 33.60 5.92
N GLU A 212 -14.04 33.89 4.71
CA GLU A 212 -12.64 34.30 4.46
C GLU A 212 -12.33 35.78 4.69
N ARG A 213 -13.34 36.64 4.91
CA ARG A 213 -13.12 38.06 5.26
C ARG A 213 -12.29 38.30 6.54
N LYS A 214 -11.84 37.26 7.23
CA LYS A 214 -10.92 37.32 8.37
C LYS A 214 -9.46 36.95 8.06
N GLY A 215 -9.09 36.57 6.82
CA GLY A 215 -7.74 36.07 6.52
C GLY A 215 -7.16 36.58 5.20
N SER A 216 -6.21 37.52 5.32
CA SER A 216 -5.16 37.90 4.36
C SER A 216 -5.56 38.38 2.95
N GLY A 217 -5.29 39.66 2.70
CA GLY A 217 -5.04 40.18 1.37
C GLY A 217 -3.61 39.91 0.91
N LEU A 218 -3.46 39.56 -0.36
CA LEU A 218 -2.26 39.77 -1.17
C LEU A 218 -2.70 39.66 -2.64
N GLY A 219 -2.50 40.74 -3.39
CA GLY A 219 -2.78 40.78 -4.82
C GLY A 219 -1.56 40.39 -5.64
N VAL A 220 -1.80 39.81 -6.82
CA VAL A 220 -0.92 39.94 -7.98
C VAL A 220 -1.79 40.14 -9.22
N ALA A 221 -1.43 41.17 -9.99
CA ALA A 221 -2.00 41.48 -11.28
C ALA A 221 -1.29 40.67 -12.38
N GLN A 222 -2.04 39.95 -13.21
CA GLN A 222 -1.71 39.75 -14.62
C GLN A 222 -3.00 39.57 -15.42
N GLN A 223 -3.22 40.47 -16.39
CA GLN A 223 -4.40 40.51 -17.25
C GLN A 223 -4.45 39.31 -18.20
N VAL A 224 -4.94 38.18 -17.72
CA VAL A 224 -5.63 37.20 -18.57
C VAL A 224 -7.12 37.56 -18.47
N LYS A 225 -7.80 37.77 -19.61
CA LYS A 225 -9.26 37.95 -19.64
C LYS A 225 -9.91 36.61 -19.28
N LEU A 226 -9.96 36.31 -17.99
CA LEU A 226 -10.55 35.10 -17.47
C LEU A 226 -12.09 35.25 -17.49
N PRO A 227 -12.85 34.23 -17.93
CA PRO A 227 -14.31 34.28 -17.96
C PRO A 227 -14.90 34.59 -16.58
N ALA A 228 -16.09 35.21 -16.51
CA ALA A 228 -16.74 35.58 -15.24
C ALA A 228 -16.98 34.42 -14.25
N GLN A 229 -16.95 33.18 -14.74
CA GLN A 229 -17.12 31.94 -13.97
C GLN A 229 -15.81 31.45 -13.32
N PHE A 230 -14.67 32.06 -13.69
CA PHE A 230 -13.33 31.67 -13.24
C PHE A 230 -13.18 31.61 -11.73
N PRO A 231 -13.62 32.61 -10.94
CA PRO A 231 -13.38 32.61 -9.49
C PRO A 231 -14.08 31.44 -8.76
N VAL A 232 -15.22 30.96 -9.29
CA VAL A 232 -15.95 29.83 -8.71
C VAL A 232 -15.22 28.52 -8.99
N ILE A 233 -14.82 28.29 -10.24
CA ILE A 233 -14.13 27.07 -10.64
C ILE A 233 -12.77 26.97 -9.96
N ASP A 234 -12.02 28.06 -9.94
CA ASP A 234 -10.73 28.18 -9.27
C ASP A 234 -10.83 27.79 -7.78
N GLN A 235 -11.83 28.33 -7.08
CA GLN A 235 -12.09 27.98 -5.69
C GLN A 235 -12.43 26.48 -5.50
N HIS A 236 -13.27 25.91 -6.36
CA HIS A 236 -13.60 24.48 -6.27
C HIS A 236 -12.40 23.57 -6.57
N LEU A 237 -11.55 23.95 -7.53
CA LEU A 237 -10.31 23.23 -7.83
C LEU A 237 -9.30 23.35 -6.68
N SER A 238 -9.20 24.52 -6.06
CA SER A 238 -8.40 24.76 -4.85
C SER A 238 -8.88 23.88 -3.68
N ARG A 239 -10.20 23.73 -3.51
CA ARG A 239 -10.78 22.83 -2.51
C ARG A 239 -10.49 21.35 -2.76
N LEU A 240 -10.21 20.94 -3.99
CA LEU A 240 -9.67 19.59 -4.26
C LEU A 240 -8.24 19.43 -3.77
N GLY A 241 -7.56 20.48 -3.31
CA GLY A 241 -6.16 20.48 -2.88
C GLY A 241 -5.18 20.46 -4.06
N LEU A 242 -5.60 20.91 -5.24
CA LEU A 242 -4.72 21.00 -6.40
C LEU A 242 -3.74 22.17 -6.25
N ALA A 243 -2.55 22.06 -6.84
CA ALA A 243 -1.58 23.14 -6.86
C ALA A 243 -2.02 24.26 -7.82
N GLU A 244 -1.71 25.50 -7.49
CA GLU A 244 -2.14 26.70 -8.22
C GLU A 244 -1.78 26.66 -9.71
N ASP A 245 -0.55 26.23 -10.04
CA ASP A 245 -0.09 26.05 -11.42
C ASP A 245 -0.90 25.01 -12.20
N VAL A 246 -1.32 23.92 -11.54
CA VAL A 246 -2.20 22.90 -12.12
C VAL A 246 -3.61 23.47 -12.34
N ILE A 247 -4.10 24.28 -11.40
CA ILE A 247 -5.42 24.93 -11.51
C ILE A 247 -5.44 25.89 -12.70
N GLU A 248 -4.46 26.79 -12.78
CA GLU A 248 -4.31 27.72 -13.89
C GLU A 248 -4.27 26.97 -15.24
N ASP A 249 -3.43 25.94 -15.34
CA ASP A 249 -3.31 25.11 -16.54
C ASP A 249 -4.64 24.40 -16.90
N LEU A 250 -5.40 23.92 -15.92
CA LEU A 250 -6.71 23.31 -16.17
C LEU A 250 -7.71 24.34 -16.69
N VAL A 251 -7.82 25.49 -16.04
CA VAL A 251 -8.85 26.47 -16.39
C VAL A 251 -8.56 27.14 -17.73
N VAL A 252 -7.29 27.40 -18.05
CA VAL A 252 -6.88 27.93 -19.37
C VAL A 252 -7.22 26.94 -20.49
N ASN A 253 -6.99 25.65 -20.27
CA ASN A 253 -7.13 24.62 -21.30
C ASN A 253 -8.53 23.97 -21.36
N ALA A 254 -9.37 24.11 -20.33
CA ALA A 254 -10.73 23.57 -20.32
C ALA A 254 -11.70 24.34 -21.22
N GLY A 255 -11.30 25.54 -21.67
CA GLY A 255 -12.10 26.42 -22.51
C GLY A 255 -13.19 27.18 -21.75
N SER A 256 -13.77 28.19 -22.40
CA SER A 256 -14.86 28.98 -21.83
C SER A 256 -16.21 28.37 -22.18
N HIS A 257 -17.03 28.07 -21.17
CA HIS A 257 -18.39 27.55 -21.35
C HIS A 257 -19.43 28.54 -20.84
N LYS A 258 -20.69 28.38 -21.26
CA LYS A 258 -21.79 29.27 -20.83
C LYS A 258 -22.23 29.02 -19.38
N ARG A 259 -22.07 27.80 -18.88
CA ARG A 259 -22.46 27.36 -17.53
C ARG A 259 -21.25 26.97 -16.70
N VAL A 260 -21.31 27.24 -15.40
CA VAL A 260 -20.25 26.89 -14.44
C VAL A 260 -20.10 25.37 -14.37
N SER A 261 -21.20 24.63 -14.31
CA SER A 261 -21.21 23.18 -14.29
C SER A 261 -20.56 22.54 -15.52
N ASP A 262 -20.67 23.16 -16.69
CA ASP A 262 -19.99 22.69 -17.92
C ASP A 262 -18.48 22.96 -17.86
N SER A 263 -18.09 24.15 -17.38
CA SER A 263 -16.68 24.48 -17.12
C SER A 263 -16.03 23.50 -16.12
N TRP A 264 -16.74 23.16 -15.04
CA TRP A 264 -16.30 22.16 -14.06
C TRP A 264 -16.12 20.77 -14.68
N ARG A 265 -17.13 20.28 -15.41
CA ARG A 265 -17.05 18.98 -16.11
C ARG A 265 -15.88 18.93 -17.10
N SER A 266 -15.64 20.03 -17.82
CA SER A 266 -14.52 20.16 -18.74
C SER A 266 -13.17 20.06 -18.00
N CYS A 267 -13.01 20.78 -16.89
CA CYS A 267 -11.81 20.70 -16.05
C CYS A 267 -11.57 19.27 -15.52
N MET A 268 -12.59 18.59 -15.02
CA MET A 268 -12.46 17.21 -14.52
C MET A 268 -12.10 16.22 -15.64
N THR A 269 -12.70 16.39 -16.82
CA THR A 269 -12.37 15.58 -17.99
C THR A 269 -10.92 15.81 -18.42
N LEU A 270 -10.49 17.07 -18.47
CA LEU A 270 -9.11 17.41 -18.81
C LEU A 270 -8.13 16.85 -17.78
N LEU A 271 -8.41 17.01 -16.48
CA LEU A 271 -7.60 16.47 -15.40
C LEU A 271 -7.44 14.95 -15.51
N SER A 272 -8.55 14.22 -15.72
CA SER A 272 -8.50 12.76 -15.88
C SER A 272 -7.66 12.30 -17.07
N LYS A 273 -7.58 13.11 -18.13
CA LYS A 273 -6.78 12.84 -19.34
C LYS A 273 -5.31 13.25 -19.17
N LYS A 274 -5.03 14.30 -18.40
CA LYS A 274 -3.68 14.80 -18.15
C LYS A 274 -2.90 13.91 -17.18
N ILE A 275 -3.55 13.19 -16.27
CA ILE A 275 -2.87 12.25 -15.37
C ILE A 275 -2.13 11.18 -16.20
N PRO A 276 -0.79 11.08 -16.13
CA PRO A 276 0.01 10.16 -16.92
C PRO A 276 -0.14 8.72 -16.40
N VAL A 277 -1.21 8.03 -16.77
CA VAL A 277 -1.44 6.64 -16.37
C VAL A 277 -0.65 5.66 -17.26
N VAL A 278 -0.01 4.67 -16.64
CA VAL A 278 0.59 3.54 -17.37
C VAL A 278 -0.52 2.67 -17.95
N LYS A 279 -0.61 2.59 -19.28
CA LYS A 279 -1.71 1.89 -19.99
C LYS A 279 -1.72 0.38 -19.72
N ASP A 280 -0.54 -0.22 -19.66
CA ASP A 280 -0.37 -1.65 -19.50
C ASP A 280 -0.10 -2.02 -18.03
N ASP A 281 -0.54 -3.21 -17.61
CA ASP A 281 -0.19 -3.71 -16.29
C ASP A 281 1.26 -4.19 -16.29
N MET A 282 2.13 -3.28 -15.89
CA MET A 282 3.58 -3.43 -15.99
C MET A 282 4.08 -4.67 -15.25
N VAL A 283 3.53 -4.96 -14.07
CA VAL A 283 3.92 -6.11 -13.24
C VAL A 283 3.33 -7.41 -13.78
N SER A 284 2.12 -7.40 -14.35
CA SER A 284 1.51 -8.61 -14.94
C SER A 284 2.33 -9.22 -16.09
N ARG A 285 3.14 -8.41 -16.78
CA ARG A 285 4.02 -8.87 -17.88
C ARG A 285 5.31 -9.55 -17.39
N GLY A 286 5.55 -9.58 -16.08
CA GLY A 286 6.84 -9.99 -15.51
C GLY A 286 7.92 -8.92 -15.68
N GLY A 287 9.08 -9.19 -15.10
CA GLY A 287 10.21 -8.26 -15.03
C GLY A 287 10.76 -8.15 -13.60
N ILE A 288 11.71 -7.22 -13.43
CA ILE A 288 12.38 -6.96 -12.15
C ILE A 288 12.00 -5.55 -11.70
N PHE A 289 11.30 -5.46 -10.56
CA PHE A 289 10.75 -4.19 -10.08
C PHE A 289 11.26 -3.88 -8.67
N ALA A 290 11.91 -2.73 -8.50
CA ALA A 290 12.32 -2.22 -7.20
C ALA A 290 11.35 -1.16 -6.71
N PHE A 291 10.78 -1.37 -5.52
CA PHE A 291 9.87 -0.42 -4.89
C PHE A 291 10.68 0.51 -4.03
N VAL A 292 10.69 1.80 -4.38
CA VAL A 292 11.50 2.83 -3.72
C VAL A 292 10.59 3.93 -3.17
N GLY A 293 11.04 4.66 -2.13
CA GLY A 293 10.23 5.68 -1.47
C GLY A 293 10.50 5.76 0.03
N GLN A 294 9.95 6.78 0.70
CA GLN A 294 10.20 7.06 2.12
C GLN A 294 9.73 5.92 3.06
N THR A 295 10.07 6.01 4.34
CA THR A 295 9.56 5.08 5.36
C THR A 295 8.04 5.18 5.48
N GLY A 296 7.38 4.05 5.75
CA GLY A 296 5.93 4.05 6.04
C GLY A 296 4.99 4.34 4.87
N VAL A 297 5.48 4.57 3.65
CA VAL A 297 4.65 4.84 2.45
C VAL A 297 3.99 3.59 1.86
N GLY A 298 4.26 2.39 2.41
CA GLY A 298 3.59 1.15 1.99
C GLY A 298 4.32 0.31 0.93
N LYS A 299 5.65 0.42 0.79
CA LYS A 299 6.46 -0.38 -0.17
C LYS A 299 6.25 -1.89 -0.03
N THR A 300 6.59 -2.45 1.13
CA THR A 300 6.44 -3.89 1.44
C THR A 300 4.99 -4.37 1.24
N THR A 301 4.00 -3.54 1.65
CA THR A 301 2.57 -3.88 1.48
C THR A 301 2.15 -3.88 0.02
N SER A 302 2.61 -2.93 -0.80
CA SER A 302 2.35 -2.92 -2.24
C SER A 302 2.98 -4.12 -2.94
N ILE A 303 4.20 -4.51 -2.54
CA ILE A 303 4.84 -5.76 -3.00
C ILE A 303 3.97 -6.96 -2.64
N ALA A 304 3.47 -7.04 -1.40
CA ALA A 304 2.62 -8.14 -0.97
C ALA A 304 1.35 -8.28 -1.80
N LYS A 305 0.66 -7.16 -2.07
CA LYS A 305 -0.55 -7.13 -2.90
C LYS A 305 -0.27 -7.58 -4.33
N LEU A 306 0.79 -7.07 -4.95
CA LEU A 306 1.18 -7.43 -6.32
C LEU A 306 1.68 -8.87 -6.44
N ALA A 307 2.51 -9.33 -5.48
CA ALA A 307 2.98 -10.71 -5.42
C ALA A 307 1.80 -11.67 -5.30
N ALA A 308 0.91 -11.45 -4.33
CA ALA A 308 -0.26 -12.29 -4.13
C ALA A 308 -1.17 -12.31 -5.36
N LYS A 309 -1.42 -11.15 -5.98
CA LYS A 309 -2.19 -11.07 -7.23
C LYS A 309 -1.54 -11.90 -8.35
N TYR A 310 -0.23 -11.75 -8.56
CA TYR A 310 0.49 -12.49 -9.59
C TYR A 310 0.52 -14.00 -9.32
N VAL A 311 0.66 -14.40 -8.05
CA VAL A 311 0.61 -15.81 -7.62
C VAL A 311 -0.76 -16.43 -7.86
N LEU A 312 -1.85 -15.68 -7.64
CA LEU A 312 -3.20 -16.16 -7.95
C LEU A 312 -3.40 -16.37 -9.46
N GLU A 313 -2.82 -15.50 -10.29
CA GLU A 313 -2.94 -15.56 -11.75
C GLU A 313 -2.00 -16.60 -12.40
N HIS A 314 -0.76 -16.75 -11.90
CA HIS A 314 0.30 -17.52 -12.59
C HIS A 314 0.92 -18.64 -11.75
N GLY A 315 0.57 -18.71 -10.46
CA GLY A 315 1.13 -19.67 -9.51
C GLY A 315 2.41 -19.18 -8.78
N PRO A 316 2.72 -19.77 -7.62
CA PRO A 316 3.80 -19.31 -6.73
C PRO A 316 5.20 -19.50 -7.33
N GLY A 317 5.40 -20.50 -8.18
CA GLY A 317 6.68 -20.79 -8.84
C GLY A 317 7.09 -19.77 -9.92
N LYS A 318 6.34 -18.68 -10.09
CA LYS A 318 6.62 -17.64 -11.09
C LYS A 318 7.05 -16.29 -10.48
N VAL A 319 7.08 -16.20 -9.15
CA VAL A 319 7.47 -14.98 -8.44
C VAL A 319 8.67 -15.28 -7.54
N ALA A 320 9.56 -14.31 -7.40
CA ALA A 320 10.54 -14.26 -6.33
C ALA A 320 10.53 -12.89 -5.65
N LEU A 321 10.78 -12.85 -4.36
CA LEU A 321 10.94 -11.62 -3.59
C LEU A 321 12.40 -11.43 -3.21
N VAL A 322 12.85 -10.18 -3.24
CA VAL A 322 14.18 -9.78 -2.78
C VAL A 322 14.00 -8.66 -1.77
N THR A 323 14.76 -8.68 -0.68
CA THR A 323 14.87 -7.53 0.23
C THR A 323 16.28 -6.95 0.19
N THR A 324 16.36 -5.62 0.05
CA THR A 324 17.57 -4.84 0.34
C THR A 324 17.43 -4.03 1.63
N ASP A 325 16.27 -4.10 2.31
CA ASP A 325 16.06 -3.46 3.62
C ASP A 325 16.74 -4.28 4.73
N THR A 326 18.02 -4.00 4.95
CA THR A 326 18.83 -4.54 6.06
C THR A 326 18.89 -3.61 7.27
N TYR A 327 18.37 -2.39 7.15
CA TYR A 327 18.43 -1.36 8.20
C TYR A 327 17.31 -1.52 9.22
N ARG A 328 16.10 -1.86 8.77
CA ARG A 328 14.95 -1.99 9.67
C ARG A 328 14.92 -3.38 10.29
N VAL A 329 15.03 -3.41 11.62
CA VAL A 329 14.91 -4.65 12.41
C VAL A 329 13.61 -5.38 12.04
N GLY A 330 13.74 -6.65 11.64
CA GLY A 330 12.61 -7.50 11.27
C GLY A 330 12.02 -7.29 9.87
N ALA A 331 12.56 -6.39 9.04
CA ALA A 331 12.07 -6.21 7.66
C ALA A 331 12.23 -7.49 6.82
N CYS A 332 13.41 -8.11 6.87
CA CYS A 332 13.65 -9.37 6.20
C CYS A 332 12.73 -10.50 6.71
N ASP A 333 12.52 -10.60 8.03
CA ASP A 333 11.64 -11.61 8.60
C ASP A 333 10.17 -11.36 8.24
N GLN A 334 9.73 -10.10 8.16
CA GLN A 334 8.41 -9.73 7.67
C GLN A 334 8.21 -10.16 6.22
N LEU A 335 9.16 -9.89 5.34
CA LEU A 335 9.07 -10.30 3.93
C LEU A 335 9.15 -11.83 3.77
N ARG A 336 9.98 -12.51 4.57
CA ARG A 336 10.03 -13.99 4.60
C ARG A 336 8.72 -14.60 5.08
N SER A 337 8.07 -14.01 6.09
CA SER A 337 6.74 -14.45 6.53
C SER A 337 5.74 -14.39 5.40
N LEU A 338 5.69 -13.24 4.69
CA LEU A 338 4.89 -13.08 3.48
C LEU A 338 5.21 -14.13 2.41
N GLY A 339 6.50 -14.35 2.13
CA GLY A 339 6.94 -15.36 1.16
C GLY A 339 6.47 -16.76 1.52
N ARG A 340 6.54 -17.16 2.80
CA ARG A 340 6.03 -18.46 3.27
C ARG A 340 4.52 -18.58 3.06
N ILE A 341 3.75 -17.53 3.34
CA ILE A 341 2.30 -17.51 3.13
C ILE A 341 1.96 -17.69 1.65
N LEU A 342 2.68 -17.01 0.76
CA LEU A 342 2.47 -17.06 -0.68
C LEU A 342 3.17 -18.26 -1.36
N ASN A 343 3.95 -19.05 -0.62
CA ASN A 343 4.84 -20.09 -1.15
C ASN A 343 5.84 -19.56 -2.21
N VAL A 344 6.35 -18.34 -2.00
CA VAL A 344 7.27 -17.63 -2.89
C VAL A 344 8.65 -17.54 -2.24
N PRO A 345 9.75 -17.83 -2.96
CA PRO A 345 11.09 -17.70 -2.42
C PRO A 345 11.43 -16.23 -2.12
N VAL A 346 12.13 -16.03 -1.01
CA VAL A 346 12.62 -14.72 -0.57
C VAL A 346 14.13 -14.77 -0.39
N ARG A 347 14.84 -13.84 -1.02
CA ARG A 347 16.29 -13.67 -0.87
C ARG A 347 16.60 -12.31 -0.26
N ALA A 348 17.61 -12.25 0.60
CA ALA A 348 18.12 -11.00 1.15
C ALA A 348 19.44 -10.63 0.45
N VAL A 349 19.65 -9.34 0.23
CA VAL A 349 20.94 -8.79 -0.18
C VAL A 349 21.73 -8.45 1.07
N ASP A 350 22.98 -8.91 1.13
CA ASP A 350 23.91 -8.68 2.24
C ASP A 350 25.35 -8.53 1.72
N ALA A 351 26.33 -8.51 2.62
CA ALA A 351 27.73 -8.31 2.27
C ALA A 351 28.30 -9.47 1.43
N GLU A 352 27.81 -10.68 1.67
CA GLU A 352 28.22 -11.90 1.00
C GLU A 352 27.45 -12.11 -0.34
N ASN A 353 26.22 -11.61 -0.42
CA ASN A 353 25.32 -11.78 -1.55
C ASN A 353 24.91 -10.43 -2.15
N SER A 354 25.70 -9.95 -3.11
CA SER A 354 25.39 -8.73 -3.85
C SER A 354 24.04 -8.83 -4.60
N LEU A 355 23.39 -7.69 -4.85
CA LEU A 355 22.13 -7.65 -5.60
C LEU A 355 22.26 -8.35 -6.97
N LEU A 356 23.37 -8.18 -7.67
CA LEU A 356 23.62 -8.85 -8.96
C LEU A 356 23.69 -10.38 -8.81
N THR A 357 24.38 -10.87 -7.77
CA THR A 357 24.48 -12.30 -7.47
C THR A 357 23.11 -12.89 -7.16
N VAL A 358 22.32 -12.21 -6.32
CA VAL A 358 20.97 -12.63 -5.96
C VAL A 358 20.07 -12.68 -7.20
N LEU A 359 20.07 -11.64 -8.03
CA LEU A 359 19.25 -11.60 -9.25
C LEU A 359 19.68 -12.67 -10.27
N ALA A 360 20.97 -12.97 -10.38
CA ALA A 360 21.46 -14.04 -11.25
C ALA A 360 20.92 -15.41 -10.84
N GLY A 361 20.81 -15.69 -9.54
CA GLY A 361 20.22 -16.94 -9.00
C GLY A 361 18.70 -17.03 -9.08
N LEU A 362 18.02 -15.96 -9.49
CA LEU A 362 16.55 -15.88 -9.59
C LEU A 362 16.05 -15.73 -11.04
N ARG A 363 16.92 -15.87 -12.05
CA ARG A 363 16.58 -15.67 -13.47
C ARG A 363 15.45 -16.56 -14.01
N GLN A 364 15.20 -17.69 -13.35
CA GLN A 364 14.10 -18.61 -13.67
C GLN A 364 12.71 -18.05 -13.33
N PHE A 365 12.62 -17.03 -12.47
CA PHE A 365 11.36 -16.42 -12.09
C PHE A 365 10.98 -15.28 -13.06
N PRO A 366 9.83 -15.37 -13.75
CA PRO A 366 9.37 -14.30 -14.63
C PRO A 366 9.14 -12.97 -13.93
N LEU A 367 8.77 -12.99 -12.64
CA LEU A 367 8.58 -11.80 -11.84
C LEU A 367 9.51 -11.80 -10.62
N ILE A 368 10.28 -10.72 -10.47
CA ILE A 368 11.10 -10.46 -9.28
C ILE A 368 10.69 -9.11 -8.70
N LEU A 369 10.28 -9.09 -7.43
CA LEU A 369 9.90 -7.87 -6.71
C LEU A 369 10.94 -7.59 -5.61
N ILE A 370 11.54 -6.41 -5.64
CA ILE A 370 12.59 -5.98 -4.72
C ILE A 370 12.00 -4.96 -3.74
N ASP A 371 11.97 -5.32 -2.46
CA ASP A 371 11.66 -4.42 -1.34
C ASP A 371 12.92 -3.69 -0.91
N THR A 372 12.86 -2.36 -0.84
CA THR A 372 14.00 -1.53 -0.45
C THR A 372 13.78 -0.84 0.88
N ALA A 373 14.87 -0.40 1.51
CA ALA A 373 14.77 0.47 2.67
C ALA A 373 14.08 1.80 2.31
N GLY A 374 13.42 2.39 3.31
CA GLY A 374 12.81 3.70 3.18
C GLY A 374 13.75 4.81 3.62
N PHE A 375 14.02 5.76 2.73
CA PHE A 375 14.85 6.92 3.06
C PHE A 375 14.12 8.22 2.78
N ARG A 376 14.33 9.21 3.66
CA ARG A 376 13.89 10.59 3.43
C ARG A 376 14.76 11.25 2.37
N HIS A 377 14.27 12.37 1.81
CA HIS A 377 15.12 13.22 0.99
C HIS A 377 16.32 13.73 1.81
N GLY A 378 17.50 13.80 1.18
CA GLY A 378 18.73 14.25 1.82
C GLY A 378 19.46 13.21 2.69
N ASP A 379 18.90 12.01 2.86
CA ASP A 379 19.61 10.92 3.53
C ASP A 379 20.80 10.44 2.67
N PRO A 380 22.03 10.36 3.21
CA PRO A 380 23.19 9.85 2.47
C PRO A 380 22.98 8.44 1.91
N LEU A 381 22.29 7.57 2.66
CA LEU A 381 22.07 6.17 2.30
C LEU A 381 21.12 6.00 1.10
N LEU A 382 20.30 7.02 0.83
CA LEU A 382 19.45 7.03 -0.37
C LEU A 382 20.30 6.94 -1.65
N LYS A 383 21.44 7.66 -1.70
CA LYS A 383 22.31 7.66 -2.88
C LYS A 383 22.95 6.29 -3.10
N GLU A 384 23.38 5.64 -2.02
CA GLU A 384 23.96 4.30 -2.05
C GLU A 384 22.93 3.27 -2.55
N GLN A 385 21.70 3.33 -2.03
CA GLN A 385 20.61 2.47 -2.50
C GLN A 385 20.31 2.67 -3.99
N LEU A 386 20.21 3.92 -4.44
CA LEU A 386 19.94 4.21 -5.85
C LEU A 386 21.09 3.76 -6.76
N ALA A 387 22.34 3.97 -6.34
CA ALA A 387 23.51 3.49 -7.07
C ALA A 387 23.52 1.95 -7.17
N MET A 388 23.20 1.25 -6.08
CA MET A 388 23.07 -0.22 -6.07
C MET A 388 22.01 -0.69 -7.09
N LEU A 389 20.83 -0.07 -7.13
CA LEU A 389 19.77 -0.42 -8.07
C LEU A 389 20.17 -0.09 -9.53
N ASP A 390 20.90 1.01 -9.74
CA ASP A 390 21.35 1.43 -11.06
C ASP A 390 22.45 0.51 -11.64
N THR A 391 23.09 -0.35 -10.83
CA THR A 391 24.04 -1.37 -11.32
C THR A 391 23.41 -2.39 -12.27
N CYS A 392 22.08 -2.55 -12.25
CA CYS A 392 21.36 -3.47 -13.13
C CYS A 392 20.31 -2.72 -13.96
N SER A 393 20.58 -2.57 -15.26
CA SER A 393 19.69 -1.86 -16.21
C SER A 393 18.30 -2.49 -16.35
N SER A 394 18.17 -3.79 -16.06
CA SER A 394 16.88 -4.50 -16.13
C SER A 394 15.91 -4.18 -15.00
N ILE A 395 16.39 -3.61 -13.88
CA ILE A 395 15.55 -3.19 -12.76
C ILE A 395 14.74 -1.96 -13.17
N LYS A 396 13.42 -2.02 -13.02
CA LYS A 396 12.52 -0.88 -13.12
C LYS A 396 12.17 -0.34 -11.74
N LYS A 397 12.34 0.96 -11.51
CA LYS A 397 12.09 1.62 -10.23
C LYS A 397 10.65 2.11 -10.16
N ILE A 398 9.91 1.63 -9.15
CA ILE A 398 8.54 2.04 -8.85
C ILE A 398 8.58 2.91 -7.60
N LEU A 399 8.33 4.21 -7.75
CA LEU A 399 8.24 5.15 -6.64
C LEU A 399 6.90 4.98 -5.91
N VAL A 400 6.94 4.68 -4.63
CA VAL A 400 5.74 4.57 -3.79
C VAL A 400 5.57 5.86 -2.98
N MET A 401 4.41 6.49 -3.11
CA MET A 401 4.05 7.71 -2.38
C MET A 401 2.72 7.53 -1.65
N SER A 402 2.66 8.00 -0.40
CA SER A 402 1.45 7.95 0.42
C SER A 402 0.59 9.19 0.18
N CYS A 403 -0.70 9.02 -0.09
CA CYS A 403 -1.63 10.13 -0.34
C CYS A 403 -1.98 10.95 0.90
N ASN A 404 -1.61 10.49 2.10
CA ASN A 404 -1.72 11.26 3.34
C ASN A 404 -0.42 11.99 3.73
N SER A 405 0.57 12.01 2.84
CA SER A 405 1.77 12.84 3.00
C SER A 405 1.50 14.26 2.52
N GLN A 406 2.16 15.24 3.15
CA GLN A 406 2.12 16.63 2.71
C GLN A 406 2.73 16.82 1.32
N TRP A 407 2.19 17.76 0.55
CA TRP A 407 2.67 18.20 -0.75
C TRP A 407 4.20 18.30 -0.87
N GLN A 408 4.84 19.09 0.00
CA GLN A 408 6.28 19.37 -0.08
C GLN A 408 7.11 18.09 0.11
N THR A 409 6.62 17.17 0.93
CA THR A 409 7.28 15.90 1.22
C THR A 409 7.19 14.95 0.02
N MET A 410 6.03 14.88 -0.64
CA MET A 410 5.86 14.12 -1.87
C MET A 410 6.73 14.68 -3.00
N LYS A 411 6.73 16.01 -3.19
CA LYS A 411 7.56 16.68 -4.20
C LYS A 411 9.06 16.45 -3.97
N ALA A 412 9.53 16.59 -2.74
CA ALA A 412 10.92 16.31 -2.38
C ALA A 412 11.27 14.83 -2.59
N SER A 413 10.35 13.91 -2.31
CA SER A 413 10.52 12.48 -2.60
C SER A 413 10.65 12.22 -4.10
N ALA A 414 9.70 12.72 -4.90
CA ALA A 414 9.72 12.55 -6.35
C ALA A 414 11.03 13.04 -6.96
N HIS A 415 11.50 14.22 -6.54
CA HIS A 415 12.78 14.76 -6.99
C HIS A 415 13.97 13.88 -6.55
N ALA A 416 14.05 13.52 -5.26
CA ALA A 416 15.19 12.78 -4.73
C ALA A 416 15.36 11.39 -5.38
N TYR A 417 14.26 10.66 -5.59
CA TYR A 417 14.30 9.34 -6.23
C TYR A 417 14.47 9.42 -7.76
N SER A 418 14.19 10.57 -8.38
CA SER A 418 14.44 10.81 -9.81
C SER A 418 15.83 11.38 -10.09
N SER A 419 16.57 11.81 -9.06
CA SER A 419 17.90 12.43 -9.18
C SER A 419 19.05 11.42 -9.39
N SER A 420 18.76 10.12 -9.54
CA SER A 420 19.76 9.09 -9.84
C SER A 420 20.11 9.01 -11.33
N GLY A 421 21.11 8.20 -11.70
CA GLY A 421 21.55 8.05 -13.09
C GLY A 421 20.45 7.53 -14.03
N ARG A 422 19.41 6.90 -13.48
CA ARG A 422 18.17 6.55 -14.18
C ARG A 422 16.95 7.17 -13.47
N PRO A 423 15.96 7.72 -14.18
CA PRO A 423 14.72 8.18 -13.55
C PRO A 423 13.90 7.00 -13.00
N VAL A 424 12.82 7.30 -12.27
CA VAL A 424 11.83 6.29 -11.88
C VAL A 424 10.95 5.93 -13.08
N ASP A 425 10.62 4.65 -13.21
CA ASP A 425 9.84 4.14 -14.35
C ASP A 425 8.33 4.30 -14.16
N ALA A 426 7.88 4.24 -12.90
CA ALA A 426 6.47 4.42 -12.55
C ALA A 426 6.28 4.83 -11.08
N CYS A 427 5.04 5.13 -10.72
CA CYS A 427 4.61 5.45 -9.38
C CYS A 427 3.43 4.58 -8.92
N VAL A 428 3.38 4.34 -7.60
CA VAL A 428 2.20 3.81 -6.89
C VAL A 428 1.77 4.83 -5.84
N LEU A 429 0.51 5.25 -5.91
CA LEU A 429 -0.12 6.04 -4.85
C LEU A 429 -0.78 5.11 -3.84
N THR A 430 -0.43 5.26 -2.56
CA THR A 430 -0.94 4.41 -1.49
C THR A 430 -1.80 5.18 -0.50
N LYS A 431 -2.53 4.44 0.35
CA LYS A 431 -3.38 4.98 1.42
C LYS A 431 -4.42 6.00 0.95
N LEU A 432 -5.09 5.70 -0.16
CA LEU A 432 -6.21 6.52 -0.64
C LEU A 432 -7.39 6.50 0.35
N ASP A 433 -7.47 5.48 1.20
CA ASP A 433 -8.43 5.31 2.30
C ASP A 433 -8.11 6.14 3.54
N GLU A 434 -6.87 6.63 3.69
CA GLU A 434 -6.42 7.38 4.88
C GLU A 434 -6.19 8.87 4.58
N THR A 435 -6.81 9.43 3.54
CA THR A 435 -6.62 10.84 3.16
C THR A 435 -7.93 11.62 3.04
N ALA A 436 -7.87 12.90 3.44
CA ALA A 436 -8.97 13.85 3.28
C ALA A 436 -9.02 14.48 1.88
N SER A 437 -7.92 14.43 1.13
CA SER A 437 -7.81 15.03 -0.20
C SER A 437 -6.76 14.30 -1.06
N LEU A 438 -7.00 14.25 -2.37
CA LEU A 438 -6.08 13.66 -3.34
C LEU A 438 -5.38 14.70 -4.21
N GLY A 439 -5.75 15.98 -4.13
CA GLY A 439 -5.22 17.01 -5.03
C GLY A 439 -3.72 17.20 -4.92
N GLU A 440 -3.15 17.07 -3.72
CA GLU A 440 -1.70 17.15 -3.52
C GLU A 440 -0.99 16.00 -4.25
N ALA A 441 -1.47 14.76 -4.11
CA ALA A 441 -0.87 13.63 -4.79
C ALA A 441 -1.01 13.76 -6.32
N ILE A 442 -2.19 14.15 -6.81
CA ILE A 442 -2.47 14.37 -8.24
C ILE A 442 -1.54 15.46 -8.80
N SER A 443 -1.37 16.56 -8.07
CA SER A 443 -0.59 17.69 -8.55
C SER A 443 0.92 17.34 -8.60
N VAL A 444 1.43 16.49 -7.69
CA VAL A 444 2.83 16.04 -7.74
C VAL A 444 3.04 15.14 -8.95
N ILE A 445 2.10 14.23 -9.20
CA ILE A 445 2.13 13.35 -10.37
C ILE A 445 2.18 14.16 -11.67
N LEU A 446 1.35 15.20 -11.79
CA LEU A 446 1.30 16.06 -12.98
C LEU A 446 2.58 16.89 -13.15
N GLN A 447 3.00 17.60 -12.10
CA GLN A 447 4.19 18.47 -12.15
C GLN A 447 5.48 17.71 -12.45
N GLN A 448 5.59 16.47 -11.97
CA GLN A 448 6.78 15.64 -12.15
C GLN A 448 6.66 14.69 -13.36
N GLY A 449 5.51 14.68 -14.04
CA GLY A 449 5.25 13.76 -15.16
C GLY A 449 5.38 12.28 -14.79
N LEU A 450 5.11 11.91 -13.53
CA LEU A 450 5.37 10.57 -13.01
C LEU A 450 4.34 9.56 -13.53
N PRO A 451 4.74 8.53 -14.30
CA PRO A 451 3.80 7.54 -14.82
C PRO A 451 3.12 6.76 -13.68
N LEU A 452 1.81 6.96 -13.47
CA LEU A 452 1.06 6.34 -12.40
C LEU A 452 0.62 4.93 -12.83
N ALA A 453 1.14 3.90 -12.16
CA ALA A 453 0.85 2.49 -12.50
C ALA A 453 -0.26 1.89 -11.64
N TYR A 454 -0.22 2.11 -10.32
CA TYR A 454 -1.18 1.53 -9.40
C TYR A 454 -1.63 2.51 -8.32
N THR A 455 -2.79 2.23 -7.75
CA THR A 455 -3.31 2.89 -6.55
C THR A 455 -3.69 1.84 -5.52
N THR A 456 -3.48 2.11 -4.23
CA THR A 456 -3.94 1.23 -3.14
C THR A 456 -4.94 1.92 -2.24
N ASP A 457 -5.99 1.21 -1.88
CA ASP A 457 -7.13 1.74 -1.14
C ASP A 457 -7.58 0.74 -0.07
N GLY A 458 -6.89 0.72 1.06
CA GLY A 458 -7.11 -0.25 2.14
C GLY A 458 -5.91 -1.17 2.41
N GLN A 459 -6.10 -2.14 3.30
CA GLN A 459 -5.05 -3.02 3.81
C GLN A 459 -5.17 -4.48 3.34
N GLU A 460 -6.27 -4.89 2.71
CA GLU A 460 -6.50 -6.26 2.26
C GLU A 460 -5.53 -6.68 1.16
N ILE A 461 -4.93 -7.86 1.33
CA ILE A 461 -4.07 -8.51 0.33
C ILE A 461 -4.86 -9.67 -0.30
N PRO A 462 -4.97 -9.76 -1.64
CA PRO A 462 -4.43 -8.86 -2.67
C PRO A 462 -5.38 -7.73 -3.10
N LYS A 463 -6.57 -7.62 -2.52
CA LYS A 463 -7.69 -6.87 -3.14
C LYS A 463 -7.46 -5.36 -3.25
N ASP A 464 -6.79 -4.76 -2.28
CA ASP A 464 -6.73 -3.30 -2.17
C ASP A 464 -5.59 -2.70 -3.00
N ILE A 465 -5.38 -3.21 -4.22
CA ILE A 465 -4.52 -2.63 -5.24
C ILE A 465 -5.22 -2.69 -6.61
N ALA A 466 -5.27 -1.55 -7.28
CA ALA A 466 -5.86 -1.43 -8.61
C ALA A 466 -4.87 -0.83 -9.59
N LYS A 467 -5.03 -1.16 -10.88
CA LYS A 467 -4.37 -0.39 -11.94
C LYS A 467 -4.87 1.04 -11.84
N ALA A 468 -3.96 1.99 -11.99
CA ALA A 468 -4.34 3.39 -11.93
C ALA A 468 -5.28 3.76 -13.07
N SER A 469 -6.18 4.70 -12.80
CA SER A 469 -7.09 5.27 -13.79
C SER A 469 -7.30 6.74 -13.45
N GLY A 470 -7.03 7.63 -14.40
CA GLY A 470 -7.22 9.07 -14.20
C GLY A 470 -8.68 9.39 -13.88
N HIS A 471 -9.64 8.73 -14.54
CA HIS A 471 -11.06 8.86 -14.24
C HIS A 471 -11.39 8.43 -12.81
N SER A 472 -10.90 7.25 -12.38
CA SER A 472 -11.16 6.75 -11.03
C SER A 472 -10.54 7.65 -9.95
N LEU A 473 -9.33 8.14 -10.19
CA LEU A 473 -8.62 9.00 -9.24
C LEU A 473 -9.29 10.37 -9.09
N VAL A 474 -9.72 10.97 -10.20
CA VAL A 474 -10.49 12.24 -10.18
C VAL A 474 -11.86 12.04 -9.53
N ALA A 475 -12.59 10.98 -9.89
CA ALA A 475 -13.88 10.68 -9.28
C ALA A 475 -13.76 10.50 -7.75
N ARG A 476 -12.72 9.79 -7.30
CA ARG A 476 -12.40 9.63 -5.87
C ARG A 476 -12.09 10.97 -5.20
N SER A 477 -11.30 11.83 -5.83
CA SER A 477 -10.97 13.16 -5.32
C SER A 477 -12.24 14.02 -5.11
N VAL A 478 -13.14 14.02 -6.09
CA VAL A 478 -14.43 14.73 -6.00
C VAL A 478 -15.34 14.13 -4.91
N ALA A 479 -15.32 12.81 -4.71
CA ALA A 479 -16.10 12.17 -3.64
C ALA A 479 -15.61 12.58 -2.25
N LEU A 480 -14.29 12.64 -2.03
CA LEU A 480 -13.71 13.12 -0.77
C LEU A 480 -14.11 14.57 -0.46
N LEU A 481 -14.09 15.44 -1.48
CA LEU A 481 -14.54 16.83 -1.33
C LEU A 481 -16.01 16.93 -0.88
N LYS A 482 -16.90 16.11 -1.44
CA LYS A 482 -18.32 16.11 -1.08
C LYS A 482 -18.55 15.64 0.37
N ASN A 483 -17.83 14.62 0.81
CA ASN A 483 -17.92 14.12 2.18
C ASN A 483 -17.47 15.18 3.20
N ASN A 484 -16.34 15.84 2.95
CA ASN A 484 -15.85 16.92 3.82
C ASN A 484 -16.83 18.12 3.88
N SER A 485 -17.57 18.36 2.79
CA SER A 485 -18.57 19.44 2.72
C SER A 485 -19.86 19.12 3.51
N ALA A 486 -20.23 17.84 3.60
CA ALA A 486 -21.36 17.39 4.41
C ALA A 486 -21.04 17.44 5.91
N ASP A 487 -19.81 17.12 6.29
CA ASP A 487 -19.36 17.19 7.69
C ASP A 487 -19.23 18.64 8.17
N THR A 488 -18.74 19.56 7.35
CA THR A 488 -18.68 20.99 7.72
C THR A 488 -20.06 21.64 7.89
N ALA A 489 -21.07 21.21 7.14
CA ALA A 489 -22.45 21.65 7.33
C ALA A 489 -23.05 21.18 8.67
N ASN A 490 -22.64 20.00 9.16
CA ASN A 490 -23.07 19.47 10.47
C ASN A 490 -22.31 20.10 11.65
N VAL A 491 -21.05 20.49 11.47
CA VAL A 491 -20.25 21.11 12.54
C VAL A 491 -20.64 22.58 12.77
N ALA A 492 -21.18 23.27 11.77
CA ALA A 492 -21.72 24.63 11.92
C ALA A 492 -23.07 24.70 12.67
N ALA A 493 -23.61 23.55 13.10
CA ALA A 493 -24.89 23.44 13.83
C ALA A 493 -24.73 23.26 15.35
N PHE A 494 -23.52 23.43 15.90
CA PHE A 494 -23.24 23.36 17.36
C PHE A 494 -22.82 24.70 17.95
#